data_AF-A0A9Q1JTJ7-F1
#
_entry.id   AF-A0A9Q1JTJ7-F1
#
_cell.length_a   1.000
_cell.length_b   1.000
_cell.length_c   1.000
_cell.angle_alpha   90.00
_cell.angle_beta   90.00
_cell.angle_gamma   90.00
#
_symmetry.space_group_name_H-M   'P 1'
#
loop_
_entity.id
_entity.type
_entity.pdbx_description
1 polymer ?
#
loop_
_entity_poly.entity_id
_entity_poly.type
_entity_poly.pdbx_seq_one_letter_code
_entity_poly.pdbx_strand_id
1 'polypeptide(L)'
;MDDGSGWWNRGGARLGFSDVALVTSLRDGMNLVSYEFVACQDAKKGVLILSEFAGAAQSLGAGALLVNPWNITEVAAAIGKALNMSDEEREKRHKLNFKHVTTHTAQQWAETFVSELNDTVVEAQLRITQIRPVLPVDYAVEQFLSCGNRLLILGFNATLTESVDTPGTRGGDQIKEMDLKLHPELKVPLATLCNDPKTTIVVLSGSRRDILDDNFGEFDLWLAAEHGMFLRHTRGHWMTTMPEHLNLDWVPSLKHVFEYFQDRTPRSHFEPRETSLVWNYKYADFEFGRLQARDMLQHLSTGPISNASVEVVQGSRSVEVRAVGVTKGSAIDRILGEIVHSKPLTSPIDYVLCIGHFLEKDEDVYTFFEPELPSDNVSYQRTKAVDTMKLPGERRPPLKLSPSRGGSKASSHGKGHQRSSPNHEKRQGNNHNGSAQQRQSLEKTSWSVLDLKKENYFSCAVGRTRTSARYMLGSSDDVVSFLKRLAESVSSESLTVQ
;
A
#
# COMPACT_ATOMS: atom_id res chain seq x y z
N MET A 1 -11.00 -13.53 45.39
CA MET A 1 -11.37 -14.93 45.21
C MET A 1 -12.65 -15.13 45.99
N ASP A 2 -13.76 -14.69 45.40
CA ASP A 2 -15.10 -15.05 45.85
C ASP A 2 -15.64 -16.11 44.89
N ASP A 3 -16.29 -17.09 45.49
CA ASP A 3 -16.80 -18.34 44.94
C ASP A 3 -17.59 -18.19 43.62
N GLY A 4 -16.94 -18.49 42.49
CA GLY A 4 -17.58 -18.65 41.17
C GLY A 4 -18.37 -19.95 41.02
N SER A 5 -18.26 -20.91 41.95
CA SER A 5 -18.98 -22.20 41.90
C SER A 5 -20.49 -22.05 42.16
N GLY A 6 -20.90 -21.00 42.90
CA GLY A 6 -22.31 -20.69 43.13
C GLY A 6 -23.08 -20.17 41.90
N TRP A 7 -22.39 -19.54 40.93
CA TRP A 7 -22.97 -19.08 39.66
C TRP A 7 -23.09 -20.23 38.66
N TRP A 8 -22.06 -21.07 38.53
CA TRP A 8 -22.12 -22.27 37.68
C TRP A 8 -23.22 -23.23 38.13
N ASN A 9 -23.40 -23.46 39.43
CA ASN A 9 -24.43 -24.36 39.95
C ASN A 9 -25.87 -23.84 39.79
N ARG A 10 -26.11 -22.52 39.82
CA ARG A 10 -27.46 -21.93 39.67
C ARG A 10 -27.79 -21.38 38.28
N GLY A 11 -26.78 -20.96 37.52
CA GLY A 11 -26.88 -20.47 36.15
C GLY A 11 -26.79 -21.60 35.13
N GLY A 12 -25.83 -22.51 35.29
CA GLY A 12 -25.67 -23.69 34.43
C GLY A 12 -26.87 -24.64 34.49
N ALA A 13 -27.48 -24.81 35.67
CA ALA A 13 -28.73 -25.55 35.82
C ALA A 13 -29.87 -24.94 34.97
N ARG A 14 -30.04 -23.60 34.98
CA ARG A 14 -31.06 -22.92 34.17
C ARG A 14 -30.78 -23.05 32.67
N LEU A 15 -29.52 -22.95 32.26
CA LEU A 15 -29.13 -23.11 30.86
C LEU A 15 -29.39 -24.54 30.38
N GLY A 16 -29.10 -25.57 31.19
CA GLY A 16 -29.33 -26.98 30.83
C GLY A 16 -30.79 -27.39 30.70
N PHE A 17 -31.72 -26.69 31.37
CA PHE A 17 -33.16 -26.93 31.23
C PHE A 17 -33.82 -26.08 30.14
N SER A 18 -33.13 -25.10 29.55
CA SER A 18 -33.70 -24.18 28.56
C SER A 18 -33.82 -24.83 27.17
N ASP A 19 -34.90 -24.57 26.44
CA ASP A 19 -35.09 -25.07 25.07
C ASP A 19 -34.34 -24.27 24.01
N VAL A 20 -34.26 -22.96 24.24
CA VAL A 20 -33.68 -21.97 23.32
C VAL A 20 -32.91 -20.94 24.12
N ALA A 21 -31.70 -20.60 23.67
CA ALA A 21 -30.96 -19.42 24.13
C ALA A 21 -30.97 -18.37 23.02
N LEU A 22 -31.38 -17.15 23.37
CA LEU A 22 -31.46 -16.02 22.45
C LEU A 22 -30.47 -14.95 22.87
N VAL A 23 -29.55 -14.63 21.96
CA VAL A 23 -28.53 -13.60 22.13
C VAL A 23 -28.66 -12.60 20.99
N THR A 24 -29.28 -11.45 21.24
CA THR A 24 -29.57 -10.40 20.23
C THR A 24 -28.72 -9.14 20.43
N SER A 25 -27.49 -9.29 20.89
CA SER A 25 -26.60 -8.16 21.15
C SER A 25 -26.27 -7.39 19.86
N LEU A 26 -26.30 -6.05 19.93
CA LEU A 26 -25.91 -5.16 18.82
C LEU A 26 -24.39 -5.04 18.66
N ARG A 27 -23.67 -5.13 19.78
CA ARG A 27 -22.20 -5.14 19.85
C ARG A 27 -21.81 -6.03 21.01
N ASP A 28 -21.15 -7.14 20.71
CA ASP A 28 -20.73 -8.09 21.71
C ASP A 28 -19.46 -8.80 21.23
N GLY A 29 -18.56 -9.06 22.18
CA GLY A 29 -17.32 -9.76 21.90
C GLY A 29 -17.57 -11.27 21.84
N MET A 30 -16.78 -12.02 22.59
CA MET A 30 -16.81 -13.47 22.57
C MET A 30 -18.09 -14.09 23.15
N ASN A 31 -18.97 -13.31 23.81
CA ASN A 31 -20.21 -13.76 24.45
C ASN A 31 -20.11 -15.16 25.11
N LEU A 32 -19.52 -15.21 26.29
CA LEU A 32 -19.28 -16.47 27.02
C LEU A 32 -20.56 -17.25 27.34
N VAL A 33 -21.68 -16.55 27.53
CA VAL A 33 -23.00 -17.16 27.82
C VAL A 33 -23.41 -18.13 26.70
N SER A 34 -23.05 -17.83 25.46
CA SER A 34 -23.31 -18.70 24.31
C SER A 34 -22.52 -20.02 24.37
N TYR A 35 -21.27 -19.95 24.85
CA TYR A 35 -20.40 -21.11 25.04
C TYR A 35 -20.87 -21.96 26.24
N GLU A 36 -21.22 -21.30 27.34
CA GLU A 36 -21.77 -21.95 28.54
C GLU A 36 -23.08 -22.68 28.23
N PHE A 37 -23.97 -22.06 27.45
CA PHE A 37 -25.22 -22.70 27.02
C PHE A 37 -24.93 -24.00 26.26
N VAL A 38 -24.06 -23.97 25.24
CA VAL A 38 -23.70 -25.16 24.46
C VAL A 38 -23.09 -26.25 25.35
N ALA A 39 -22.23 -25.86 26.31
CA ALA A 39 -21.60 -26.79 27.25
C ALA A 39 -22.62 -27.46 28.20
N CYS A 40 -23.65 -26.74 28.65
CA CYS A 40 -24.68 -27.27 29.54
C CYS A 40 -25.78 -28.08 28.82
N GLN A 41 -25.79 -28.13 27.48
CA GLN A 41 -26.89 -28.67 26.68
C GLN A 41 -26.71 -30.13 26.23
N ASP A 42 -25.81 -30.87 26.87
CA ASP A 42 -25.51 -32.28 26.50
C ASP A 42 -26.73 -33.22 26.62
N ALA A 43 -27.63 -32.97 27.57
CA ALA A 43 -28.85 -33.78 27.73
C ALA A 43 -29.98 -33.38 26.77
N LYS A 44 -30.28 -32.09 26.65
CA LYS A 44 -31.49 -31.57 25.97
C LYS A 44 -31.27 -31.10 24.53
N LYS A 45 -30.03 -30.76 24.15
CA LYS A 45 -29.65 -30.28 22.81
C LYS A 45 -30.46 -29.05 22.40
N GLY A 46 -30.54 -28.08 23.29
CA GLY A 46 -31.21 -26.79 23.09
C GLY A 46 -30.62 -26.00 21.92
N VAL A 47 -31.45 -25.13 21.32
CA VAL A 47 -31.10 -24.36 20.12
C VAL A 47 -30.53 -23.00 20.51
N LEU A 48 -29.40 -22.63 19.93
CA LEU A 48 -28.78 -21.33 20.12
C LEU A 48 -29.18 -20.39 18.96
N ILE A 49 -29.73 -19.23 19.29
CA ILE A 49 -30.00 -18.12 18.37
C ILE A 49 -29.02 -16.99 18.71
N LEU A 50 -28.24 -16.58 17.71
CA LEU A 50 -27.13 -15.64 17.87
C LEU A 50 -27.27 -14.45 16.92
N SER A 51 -27.01 -13.26 17.43
CA SER A 51 -26.83 -12.06 16.62
C SER A 51 -25.65 -12.25 15.67
N GLU A 52 -25.82 -11.91 14.40
CA GLU A 52 -24.71 -11.88 13.43
C GLU A 52 -23.57 -10.93 13.84
N PHE A 53 -23.87 -9.95 14.70
CA PHE A 53 -22.91 -8.96 15.21
C PHE A 53 -22.20 -9.39 16.50
N ALA A 54 -22.55 -10.54 17.07
CA ALA A 54 -21.83 -11.08 18.22
C ALA A 54 -20.54 -11.77 17.75
N GLY A 55 -19.40 -11.53 18.41
CA GLY A 55 -18.15 -12.24 18.11
C GLY A 55 -18.27 -13.76 18.20
N ALA A 56 -19.15 -14.28 19.06
CA ALA A 56 -19.48 -15.71 19.14
C ALA A 56 -20.10 -16.27 17.85
N ALA A 57 -20.69 -15.45 16.98
CA ALA A 57 -21.27 -15.89 15.71
C ALA A 57 -20.21 -16.44 14.74
N GLN A 58 -18.99 -15.91 14.77
CA GLN A 58 -17.89 -16.44 13.94
C GLN A 58 -17.48 -17.86 14.37
N SER A 59 -17.60 -18.16 15.66
CA SER A 59 -17.16 -19.42 16.26
C SER A 59 -18.26 -20.48 16.32
N LEU A 60 -19.47 -20.07 16.71
CA LEU A 60 -20.62 -20.95 16.96
C LEU A 60 -21.72 -20.83 15.89
N GLY A 61 -21.52 -20.00 14.86
CA GLY A 61 -22.50 -19.77 13.80
C GLY A 61 -22.84 -21.02 12.99
N ALA A 62 -21.91 -21.98 12.89
CA ALA A 62 -22.15 -23.23 12.16
C ALA A 62 -23.26 -24.10 12.77
N GLY A 63 -23.47 -24.02 14.10
CA GLY A 63 -24.53 -24.73 14.81
C GLY A 63 -25.59 -23.82 15.42
N ALA A 64 -25.52 -22.49 15.23
CA ALA A 64 -26.50 -21.54 15.72
C ALA A 64 -27.42 -21.01 14.61
N LEU A 65 -28.59 -20.50 14.98
CA LEU A 65 -29.41 -19.69 14.08
C LEU A 65 -28.93 -18.24 14.17
N LEU A 66 -28.28 -17.76 13.11
CA LEU A 66 -27.86 -16.37 13.04
C LEU A 66 -29.04 -15.48 12.68
N VAL A 67 -29.17 -14.35 13.37
CA VAL A 67 -30.24 -13.37 13.16
C VAL A 67 -29.68 -11.95 13.17
N ASN A 68 -30.29 -11.08 12.38
CA ASN A 68 -30.09 -9.65 12.54
C ASN A 68 -31.01 -9.11 13.66
N PRO A 69 -30.47 -8.57 14.78
CA PRO A 69 -31.27 -8.05 15.89
C PRO A 69 -32.17 -6.86 15.53
N TRP A 70 -31.89 -6.13 14.43
CA TRP A 70 -32.75 -5.05 13.94
C TRP A 70 -34.00 -5.57 13.21
N ASN A 71 -33.98 -6.82 12.76
CA ASN A 71 -35.08 -7.44 12.05
C ASN A 71 -35.93 -8.30 13.01
N ILE A 72 -36.88 -7.64 13.67
CA ILE A 72 -37.75 -8.28 14.68
C ILE A 72 -38.51 -9.49 14.09
N THR A 73 -38.91 -9.41 12.81
CA THR A 73 -39.62 -10.49 12.11
C THR A 73 -38.74 -11.74 11.96
N GLU A 74 -37.46 -11.55 11.63
CA GLU A 74 -36.48 -12.63 11.50
C GLU A 74 -36.16 -13.25 12.85
N VAL A 75 -35.99 -12.43 13.90
CA VAL A 75 -35.80 -12.93 15.27
C VAL A 75 -37.02 -13.76 15.71
N ALA A 76 -38.25 -13.28 15.48
CA ALA A 76 -39.46 -14.01 15.80
C ALA A 76 -39.58 -15.33 15.02
N ALA A 77 -39.25 -15.32 13.72
CA ALA A 77 -39.22 -16.53 12.89
C ALA A 77 -38.16 -17.52 13.37
N ALA A 78 -36.99 -17.04 13.80
CA ALA A 78 -35.92 -17.88 14.34
C ALA A 78 -36.32 -18.54 15.67
N ILE A 79 -37.02 -17.82 16.56
CA ILE A 79 -37.58 -18.40 17.80
C ILE A 79 -38.60 -19.49 17.46
N GLY A 80 -39.53 -19.20 16.54
CA GLY A 80 -40.53 -20.18 16.10
C GLY A 80 -39.89 -21.42 15.47
N LYS A 81 -38.85 -21.23 14.65
CA LYS A 81 -38.07 -22.33 14.07
C LYS A 81 -37.33 -23.13 15.14
N ALA A 82 -36.73 -22.47 16.12
CA ALA A 82 -35.98 -23.11 17.20
C ALA A 82 -36.86 -24.02 18.07
N LEU A 83 -38.08 -23.59 18.37
CA LEU A 83 -39.03 -24.36 19.19
C LEU A 83 -39.66 -25.54 18.45
N ASN A 84 -39.80 -25.46 17.12
CA ASN A 84 -40.40 -26.51 16.29
C ASN A 84 -39.36 -27.39 15.57
N MET A 85 -38.08 -27.25 15.92
CA MET A 85 -36.98 -27.97 15.28
C MET A 85 -36.99 -29.44 15.69
N SER A 86 -36.77 -30.35 14.73
CA SER A 86 -36.70 -31.78 15.03
C SER A 86 -35.46 -32.13 15.88
N ASP A 87 -35.58 -33.19 16.68
CA ASP A 87 -34.50 -33.61 17.57
C ASP A 87 -33.21 -33.98 16.81
N GLU A 88 -33.34 -34.57 15.62
CA GLU A 88 -32.18 -34.89 14.75
C GLU A 88 -31.41 -33.63 14.34
N GLU A 89 -32.13 -32.55 13.99
CA GLU A 89 -31.50 -31.31 13.55
C GLU A 89 -30.88 -30.55 14.73
N ARG A 90 -31.52 -30.62 15.91
CA ARG A 90 -31.01 -30.09 17.18
C ARG A 90 -29.70 -30.79 17.58
N GLU A 91 -29.67 -32.12 17.52
CA GLU A 91 -28.48 -32.91 17.85
C GLU A 91 -27.31 -32.60 16.90
N LYS A 92 -27.58 -32.51 15.60
CA LYS A 92 -26.55 -32.16 14.60
C LYS A 92 -25.93 -30.79 14.87
N ARG A 93 -26.76 -29.79 15.17
CA ARG A 93 -26.31 -28.43 15.49
C ARG A 93 -25.53 -28.38 16.80
N HIS A 94 -26.04 -29.03 17.84
CA HIS A 94 -25.35 -29.12 19.14
C HIS A 94 -23.98 -29.78 18.98
N LYS A 95 -23.87 -30.89 18.25
CA LYS A 95 -22.60 -31.59 18.01
C LYS A 95 -21.55 -30.72 17.34
N LEU A 96 -21.93 -29.89 16.37
CA LEU A 96 -21.01 -28.95 15.70
C LEU A 96 -20.46 -27.92 16.69
N ASN A 97 -21.35 -27.28 17.46
CA ASN A 97 -20.95 -26.25 18.41
C ASN A 97 -20.20 -26.84 19.61
N PHE A 98 -20.65 -27.98 20.14
CA PHE A 98 -20.01 -28.66 21.26
C PHE A 98 -18.59 -29.10 20.93
N LYS A 99 -18.35 -29.59 19.71
CA LYS A 99 -17.00 -29.87 19.22
C LYS A 99 -16.13 -28.61 19.23
N HIS A 100 -16.65 -27.47 18.77
CA HIS A 100 -15.90 -26.22 18.78
C HIS A 100 -15.54 -25.76 20.22
N VAL A 101 -16.52 -25.72 21.13
CA VAL A 101 -16.34 -25.33 22.55
C VAL A 101 -15.35 -26.25 23.28
N THR A 102 -15.34 -27.56 22.99
CA THR A 102 -14.43 -28.51 23.65
C THR A 102 -13.01 -28.49 23.10
N THR A 103 -12.83 -28.04 21.85
CA THR A 103 -11.52 -28.03 21.18
C THR A 103 -10.77 -26.71 21.35
N HIS A 104 -11.48 -25.59 21.48
CA HIS A 104 -10.91 -24.26 21.59
C HIS A 104 -11.08 -23.75 23.03
N THR A 105 -10.02 -23.87 23.83
CA THR A 105 -10.06 -23.45 25.24
C THR A 105 -9.85 -21.95 25.38
N ALA A 106 -10.32 -21.37 26.49
CA ALA A 106 -10.05 -19.98 26.83
C ALA A 106 -8.55 -19.66 26.89
N GLN A 107 -7.73 -20.65 27.30
CA GLN A 107 -6.27 -20.52 27.31
C GLN A 107 -5.69 -20.40 25.90
N GLN A 108 -6.12 -21.25 24.96
CA GLN A 108 -5.68 -21.16 23.56
C GLN A 108 -6.10 -19.85 22.89
N TRP A 109 -7.31 -19.36 23.21
CA TRP A 109 -7.76 -18.05 22.75
C TRP A 109 -6.87 -16.92 23.30
N ALA A 110 -6.56 -16.94 24.61
CA ALA A 110 -5.71 -15.94 25.23
C ALA A 110 -4.28 -15.95 24.68
N GLU A 111 -3.70 -17.13 24.46
CA GLU A 111 -2.37 -17.29 23.86
C GLU A 111 -2.33 -16.74 22.43
N THR A 112 -3.37 -17.02 21.63
CA THR A 112 -3.49 -16.50 20.26
C THR A 112 -3.64 -14.98 20.25
N PHE A 113 -4.51 -14.44 21.10
CA PHE A 113 -4.74 -13.00 21.22
C PHE A 113 -3.48 -12.25 21.64
N VAL A 114 -2.73 -12.76 22.62
CA VAL A 114 -1.47 -12.15 23.07
C VAL A 114 -0.40 -12.25 21.98
N SER A 115 -0.34 -13.37 21.24
CA SER A 115 0.57 -13.51 20.10
C SER A 115 0.29 -12.47 19.02
N GLU A 116 -0.97 -12.34 18.60
CA GLU A 116 -1.38 -11.35 17.59
C GLU A 116 -1.08 -9.92 18.07
N LEU A 117 -1.36 -9.63 19.34
CA LEU A 117 -1.04 -8.32 19.90
C LEU A 117 0.47 -8.06 19.88
N ASN A 118 1.30 -9.05 20.22
CA ASN A 118 2.74 -8.90 20.18
C ASN A 118 3.27 -8.76 18.74
N ASP A 119 2.72 -9.50 17.78
CA ASP A 119 3.05 -9.38 16.37
C ASP A 119 2.73 -7.98 15.84
N THR A 120 1.57 -7.42 16.21
CA THR A 120 1.22 -6.03 15.84
C THR A 120 2.14 -5.00 16.49
N VAL A 121 2.60 -5.25 17.73
CA VAL A 121 3.56 -4.38 18.41
C VAL A 121 4.93 -4.45 17.74
N VAL A 122 5.40 -5.64 17.34
CA VAL A 122 6.66 -5.81 16.60
C VAL A 122 6.57 -5.16 15.22
N GLU A 123 5.48 -5.35 14.49
CA GLU A 123 5.23 -4.64 13.23
C GLU A 123 5.20 -3.12 13.43
N ALA A 124 4.52 -2.63 14.46
CA ALA A 124 4.47 -1.21 14.78
C ALA A 124 5.85 -0.68 15.18
N GLN A 125 6.63 -1.45 15.92
CA GLN A 125 7.98 -1.07 16.36
C GLN A 125 8.94 -1.01 15.19
N LEU A 126 8.90 -1.98 14.26
CA LEU A 126 9.65 -1.94 13.00
C LEU A 126 9.24 -0.75 12.12
N ARG A 127 7.96 -0.32 12.18
CA ARG A 127 7.49 0.90 11.52
C ARG A 127 7.99 2.18 12.20
N ILE A 128 8.21 2.18 13.52
CA ILE A 128 8.70 3.34 14.29
C ILE A 128 10.22 3.50 14.19
N THR A 129 10.99 2.40 14.14
CA THR A 129 12.46 2.47 13.97
C THR A 129 12.89 2.87 12.56
N GLN A 130 11.96 2.99 11.61
CA GLN A 130 12.19 3.51 10.26
C GLN A 130 11.92 5.02 10.14
N ILE A 131 12.12 5.83 11.19
CA ILE A 131 12.22 7.28 11.01
C ILE A 131 13.47 7.54 10.16
N ARG A 132 13.25 7.89 8.89
CA ARG A 132 14.33 8.19 7.95
C ARG A 132 15.16 9.37 8.47
N PRO A 133 16.50 9.33 8.36
CA PRO A 133 17.34 10.43 8.78
C PRO A 133 17.03 11.70 7.96
N VAL A 134 17.24 12.85 8.58
CA VAL A 134 17.21 14.14 7.88
C VAL A 134 18.34 14.16 6.83
N LEU A 135 18.09 14.80 5.68
CA LEU A 135 19.10 14.91 4.63
C LEU A 135 20.36 15.62 5.17
N PRO A 136 21.57 15.01 5.05
CA PRO A 136 22.81 15.70 5.34
C PRO A 136 23.13 16.72 4.24
N VAL A 137 22.63 17.94 4.42
CA VAL A 137 22.71 19.03 3.43
C VAL A 137 24.14 19.28 2.95
N ASP A 138 25.09 19.41 3.88
CA ASP A 138 26.47 19.76 3.53
C ASP A 138 27.13 18.68 2.68
N TYR A 139 26.96 17.40 3.05
CA TYR A 139 27.44 16.27 2.26
C TYR A 139 26.80 16.21 0.87
N ALA A 140 25.49 16.45 0.77
CA ALA A 140 24.79 16.47 -0.51
C ALA A 140 25.28 17.59 -1.43
N VAL A 141 25.61 18.77 -0.87
CA VAL A 141 26.19 19.91 -1.62
C VAL A 141 27.63 19.62 -2.05
N GLU A 142 28.45 19.02 -1.19
CA GLU A 142 29.82 18.62 -1.53
C GLU A 142 29.85 17.60 -2.69
N GLN A 143 29.00 16.58 -2.64
CA GLN A 143 28.86 15.61 -3.73
C GLN A 143 28.27 16.24 -5.00
N PHE A 144 27.39 17.24 -4.85
CA PHE A 144 26.87 17.98 -5.99
C PHE A 144 28.01 18.72 -6.71
N LEU A 145 28.89 19.42 -5.99
CA LEU A 145 30.00 20.17 -6.59
C LEU A 145 31.04 19.26 -7.27
N SER A 146 31.32 18.09 -6.70
CA SER A 146 32.34 17.16 -7.23
C SER A 146 31.95 16.49 -8.55
N CYS A 147 30.66 16.44 -8.90
CA CYS A 147 30.14 15.69 -10.05
C CYS A 147 30.05 16.53 -11.33
N GLY A 148 30.34 15.90 -12.48
CA GLY A 148 30.41 16.56 -13.80
C GLY A 148 29.08 16.65 -14.54
N ASN A 149 28.17 15.71 -14.33
CA ASN A 149 26.82 15.70 -14.91
C ASN A 149 25.78 15.35 -13.83
N ARG A 150 24.84 16.27 -13.60
CA ARG A 150 23.97 16.29 -12.42
C ARG A 150 22.50 16.26 -12.84
N LEU A 151 21.71 15.37 -12.24
CA LEU A 151 20.27 15.28 -12.47
C LEU A 151 19.50 15.65 -11.19
N LEU A 152 18.68 16.69 -11.28
CA LEU A 152 17.79 17.15 -10.22
C LEU A 152 16.34 16.82 -10.57
N ILE A 153 15.69 16.00 -9.75
CA ILE A 153 14.29 15.61 -9.90
C ILE A 153 13.49 16.23 -8.76
N LEU A 154 12.59 17.15 -9.10
CA LEU A 154 11.83 17.94 -8.14
C LEU A 154 10.33 17.67 -8.29
N GLY A 155 9.65 17.30 -7.22
CA GLY A 155 8.19 17.30 -7.16
C GLY A 155 7.66 18.73 -7.11
N PHE A 156 6.59 19.04 -7.84
CA PHE A 156 5.98 20.37 -7.76
C PHE A 156 5.08 20.51 -6.51
N ASN A 157 4.04 19.67 -6.44
CA ASN A 157 3.00 19.75 -5.42
C ASN A 157 3.58 19.52 -4.01
N ALA A 158 3.27 20.44 -3.07
CA ALA A 158 3.71 20.39 -1.67
C ALA A 158 5.24 20.35 -1.45
N THR A 159 6.04 20.66 -2.48
CA THR A 159 7.52 20.64 -2.43
C THR A 159 8.12 21.95 -2.96
N LEU A 160 7.60 22.49 -4.07
CA LEU A 160 8.02 23.79 -4.63
C LEU A 160 6.92 24.86 -4.53
N THR A 161 5.73 24.46 -4.12
CA THR A 161 4.56 25.34 -3.95
C THR A 161 4.63 26.03 -2.59
N GLU A 162 4.15 27.27 -2.52
CA GLU A 162 4.06 28.02 -1.27
C GLU A 162 3.26 27.25 -0.20
N SER A 163 3.84 27.12 1.00
CA SER A 163 3.21 26.48 2.15
C SER A 163 2.18 27.46 2.74
N VAL A 164 0.91 27.33 2.36
CA VAL A 164 -0.18 28.18 2.90
C VAL A 164 -0.59 27.77 4.32
N ASP A 165 0.30 27.13 5.08
CA ASP A 165 0.10 26.82 6.50
C ASP A 165 0.74 27.93 7.34
N THR A 166 0.18 29.15 7.28
CA THR A 166 0.46 30.13 8.34
C THR A 166 -0.29 29.67 9.60
N PRO A 167 0.41 29.32 10.71
CA PRO A 167 -0.23 28.82 11.92
C PRO A 167 -0.90 30.00 12.65
N GLY A 168 -2.11 30.36 12.25
CA GLY A 168 -2.84 31.47 12.85
C GLY A 168 -4.16 31.83 12.16
N THR A 169 -4.31 31.52 10.88
CA THR A 169 -5.51 31.90 10.13
C THR A 169 -6.42 30.70 9.94
N ARG A 170 -7.30 30.44 10.92
CA ARG A 170 -8.52 29.65 10.68
C ARG A 170 -9.40 30.41 9.67
N GLY A 171 -9.09 30.28 8.39
CA GLY A 171 -9.74 31.04 7.33
C GLY A 171 -8.82 31.41 6.16
N GLY A 172 -7.93 30.50 5.74
CA GLY A 172 -7.29 30.61 4.43
C GLY A 172 -8.35 30.69 3.33
N ASP A 173 -8.17 31.63 2.40
CA ASP A 173 -9.07 31.81 1.27
C ASP A 173 -8.95 30.57 0.37
N GLN A 174 -9.97 29.69 0.40
CA GLN A 174 -9.95 28.39 -0.31
C GLN A 174 -9.55 28.54 -1.78
N ILE A 175 -9.88 29.68 -2.37
CA ILE A 175 -9.59 30.04 -3.77
C ILE A 175 -8.09 30.26 -4.00
N LYS A 176 -7.38 30.90 -3.05
CA LYS A 176 -5.94 31.18 -3.19
C LYS A 176 -5.07 29.94 -2.98
N GLU A 177 -5.54 28.98 -2.18
CA GLU A 177 -4.86 27.68 -2.02
C GLU A 177 -5.07 26.72 -3.20
N MET A 178 -6.10 26.96 -4.04
CA MET A 178 -6.32 26.21 -5.27
C MET A 178 -5.39 26.65 -6.41
N ASP A 179 -4.88 27.89 -6.36
CA ASP A 179 -3.88 28.40 -7.29
C ASP A 179 -2.48 27.93 -6.87
N LEU A 180 -2.04 26.79 -7.43
CA LEU A 180 -0.67 26.31 -7.24
C LEU A 180 0.33 27.30 -7.84
N LYS A 181 0.95 28.12 -6.98
CA LYS A 181 1.99 29.07 -7.36
C LYS A 181 3.35 28.63 -6.84
N LEU A 182 4.37 28.83 -7.67
CA LEU A 182 5.76 28.63 -7.30
C LEU A 182 6.14 29.59 -6.17
N HIS A 183 6.84 29.08 -5.16
CA HIS A 183 7.35 29.92 -4.07
C HIS A 183 8.24 31.04 -4.63
N PRO A 184 7.99 32.33 -4.30
CA PRO A 184 8.67 33.46 -4.95
C PRO A 184 10.18 33.43 -4.76
N GLU A 185 10.65 32.90 -3.63
CA GLU A 185 12.08 32.79 -3.34
C GLU A 185 12.80 31.69 -4.13
N LEU A 186 12.08 30.81 -4.83
CA LEU A 186 12.67 29.76 -5.67
C LEU A 186 13.00 30.24 -7.08
N LYS A 187 12.43 31.35 -7.55
CA LYS A 187 12.65 31.84 -8.91
C LYS A 187 14.12 32.13 -9.20
N VAL A 188 14.82 32.76 -8.25
CA VAL A 188 16.24 33.11 -8.41
C VAL A 188 17.13 31.86 -8.36
N PRO A 189 17.03 30.96 -7.35
CA PRO A 189 17.79 29.71 -7.33
C PRO A 189 17.57 28.82 -8.56
N LEU A 190 16.31 28.66 -9.00
CA LEU A 190 15.99 27.86 -10.17
C LEU A 190 16.58 28.47 -11.45
N ALA A 191 16.51 29.79 -11.63
CA ALA A 191 17.18 30.45 -12.75
C ALA A 191 18.69 30.19 -12.77
N THR A 192 19.35 30.28 -11.62
CA THR A 192 20.78 30.02 -11.49
C THR A 192 21.13 28.57 -11.83
N LEU A 193 20.36 27.61 -11.31
CA LEU A 193 20.59 26.19 -11.56
C LEU A 193 20.27 25.79 -13.01
N CYS A 194 19.25 26.40 -13.64
CA CYS A 194 18.94 26.19 -15.06
C CYS A 194 20.01 26.75 -16.00
N ASN A 195 20.73 27.79 -15.59
CA ASN A 195 21.82 28.36 -16.40
C ASN A 195 23.11 27.52 -16.38
N ASP A 196 23.23 26.54 -15.48
CA ASP A 196 24.39 25.66 -15.40
C ASP A 196 24.29 24.53 -16.45
N PRO A 197 25.20 24.46 -17.45
CA PRO A 197 25.15 23.44 -18.49
C PRO A 197 25.41 22.01 -17.98
N LYS A 198 25.96 21.85 -16.76
CA LYS A 198 26.20 20.55 -16.13
C LYS A 198 24.98 19.99 -15.41
N THR A 199 23.95 20.82 -15.19
CA THR A 199 22.81 20.47 -14.36
C THR A 199 21.56 20.33 -15.22
N THR A 200 20.94 19.15 -15.18
CA THR A 200 19.64 18.89 -15.81
C THR A 200 18.56 18.84 -14.74
N ILE A 201 17.55 19.71 -14.84
CA ILE A 201 16.43 19.79 -13.89
C ILE A 201 15.18 19.20 -14.52
N VAL A 202 14.51 18.32 -13.77
CA VAL A 202 13.24 17.67 -14.12
C VAL A 202 12.23 17.97 -13.03
N VAL A 203 11.11 18.58 -13.40
CA VAL A 203 9.99 18.85 -12.49
C VAL A 203 8.86 17.86 -12.78
N LEU A 204 8.48 17.09 -11.76
CA LEU A 204 7.42 16.08 -11.83
C LEU A 204 6.17 16.54 -11.09
N SER A 205 5.10 16.77 -11.83
CA SER A 205 3.82 17.22 -11.28
C SER A 205 2.67 16.29 -11.63
N GLY A 206 1.67 16.28 -10.76
CA GLY A 206 0.35 15.72 -11.10
C GLY A 206 -0.53 16.74 -11.83
N SER A 207 -0.20 18.04 -11.71
CA SER A 207 -1.05 19.14 -12.17
C SER A 207 -1.13 19.25 -13.70
N ARG A 208 -2.07 20.08 -14.15
CA ARG A 208 -2.35 20.37 -15.55
C ARG A 208 -1.20 21.16 -16.22
N ARG A 209 -1.16 21.12 -17.55
CA ARG A 209 -0.12 21.75 -18.38
C ARG A 209 -0.10 23.28 -18.27
N ASP A 210 -1.27 23.90 -18.22
CA ASP A 210 -1.45 25.36 -18.06
C ASP A 210 -0.77 25.86 -16.79
N ILE A 211 -0.99 25.17 -15.66
CA ILE A 211 -0.38 25.54 -14.36
C ILE A 211 1.14 25.45 -14.43
N LEU A 212 1.69 24.43 -15.10
CA LEU A 212 3.15 24.30 -15.24
C LEU A 212 3.73 25.33 -16.20
N ASP A 213 3.03 25.66 -17.28
CA ASP A 213 3.45 26.67 -18.23
C ASP A 213 3.46 28.07 -17.59
N ASP A 214 2.44 28.40 -16.79
CA ASP A 214 2.36 29.68 -16.08
C ASP A 214 3.46 29.85 -15.03
N ASN A 215 3.85 28.77 -14.35
CA ASN A 215 4.84 28.81 -13.28
C ASN A 215 6.29 28.66 -13.79
N PHE A 216 6.52 27.82 -14.81
CA PHE A 216 7.85 27.42 -15.24
C PHE A 216 8.19 27.76 -16.69
N GLY A 217 7.29 28.37 -17.45
CA GLY A 217 7.47 28.63 -18.88
C GLY A 217 8.70 29.48 -19.23
N GLU A 218 9.22 30.27 -18.28
CA GLU A 218 10.41 31.12 -18.46
C GLU A 218 11.74 30.35 -18.34
N PHE A 219 11.76 29.24 -17.59
CA PHE A 219 12.97 28.47 -17.26
C PHE A 219 13.30 27.39 -18.28
N ASP A 220 14.58 27.05 -18.37
CA ASP A 220 15.06 25.92 -19.18
C ASP A 220 15.13 24.64 -18.32
N LEU A 221 14.02 23.89 -18.29
CA LEU A 221 13.90 22.66 -17.52
C LEU A 221 12.95 21.66 -18.20
N TRP A 222 13.03 20.39 -17.77
CA TRP A 222 12.09 19.35 -18.18
C TRP A 222 10.84 19.41 -17.30
N LEU A 223 9.66 19.39 -17.93
CA LEU A 223 8.37 19.37 -17.26
C LEU A 223 7.66 18.05 -17.55
N ALA A 224 7.13 17.42 -16.50
CA ALA A 224 6.17 16.33 -16.60
C ALA A 224 4.83 16.74 -15.96
N ALA A 225 3.78 16.83 -16.77
CA ALA A 225 2.41 17.10 -16.32
C ALA A 225 1.59 15.80 -16.22
N GLU A 226 0.54 15.82 -15.41
CA GLU A 226 -0.37 14.68 -15.21
C GLU A 226 0.37 13.35 -14.97
N HIS A 227 1.31 13.34 -14.00
CA HIS A 227 2.10 12.18 -13.58
C HIS A 227 2.96 11.57 -14.70
N GLY A 228 3.30 12.35 -15.73
CA GLY A 228 4.12 11.90 -16.85
C GLY A 228 3.37 11.60 -18.13
N MET A 229 2.07 11.89 -18.20
CA MET A 229 1.32 11.80 -19.46
C MET A 229 1.86 12.77 -20.50
N PHE A 230 2.14 14.01 -20.07
CA PHE A 230 2.67 15.05 -20.94
C PHE A 230 4.08 15.40 -20.49
N LEU A 231 5.01 15.35 -21.44
CA LEU A 231 6.39 15.73 -21.23
C LEU A 231 6.71 16.95 -22.09
N ARG A 232 7.49 17.86 -21.55
CA ARG A 232 7.98 19.02 -22.29
C ARG A 232 9.46 19.21 -21.98
N HIS A 233 10.23 19.35 -23.06
CA HIS A 233 11.62 19.81 -23.00
C HIS A 233 11.68 21.29 -23.39
N THR A 234 12.56 22.04 -22.73
CA THR A 234 13.10 23.37 -23.10
C THR A 234 12.30 24.13 -24.15
N ARG A 235 11.43 25.05 -23.71
CA ARG A 235 10.62 25.98 -24.54
C ARG A 235 9.84 25.36 -25.73
N GLY A 236 9.88 24.04 -25.90
CA GLY A 236 9.25 23.31 -26.98
C GLY A 236 7.78 23.04 -26.72
N HIS A 237 7.18 22.28 -27.62
CA HIS A 237 5.80 21.84 -27.50
C HIS A 237 5.67 20.66 -26.54
N TRP A 238 4.50 20.55 -25.91
CA TRP A 238 4.14 19.40 -25.10
C TRP A 238 4.09 18.13 -25.97
N MET A 239 4.90 17.15 -25.60
CA MET A 239 4.88 15.81 -26.16
C MET A 239 3.91 14.97 -25.32
N THR A 240 2.94 14.36 -25.98
CA THR A 240 2.03 13.44 -25.29
C THR A 240 2.58 12.04 -25.40
N THR A 241 2.75 11.39 -24.26
CA THR A 241 3.30 10.03 -24.18
C THR A 241 2.18 8.99 -24.07
N MET A 242 1.12 9.18 -24.86
CA MET A 242 -0.06 8.31 -24.88
C MET A 242 0.37 6.86 -25.11
N PRO A 243 -0.04 5.92 -24.26
CA PRO A 243 -0.11 4.51 -24.66
C PRO A 243 -1.06 4.41 -25.87
N GLU A 244 -0.67 3.66 -26.92
CA GLU A 244 -1.41 3.56 -28.21
C GLU A 244 -2.87 3.08 -28.09
N HIS A 245 -3.30 2.63 -26.90
CA HIS A 245 -4.64 2.09 -26.62
C HIS A 245 -5.27 2.70 -25.36
N LEU A 246 -5.05 3.98 -25.07
CA LEU A 246 -5.71 4.61 -23.93
C LEU A 246 -7.20 4.85 -24.22
N ASN A 247 -8.06 4.07 -23.57
CA ASN A 247 -9.50 4.31 -23.55
C ASN A 247 -9.83 5.31 -22.42
N LEU A 248 -10.48 6.44 -22.75
CA LEU A 248 -10.95 7.48 -21.82
C LEU A 248 -12.48 7.51 -21.64
N ASP A 249 -13.21 6.50 -22.12
CA ASP A 249 -14.67 6.37 -22.02
C ASP A 249 -15.17 6.34 -20.56
N TRP A 250 -14.27 6.05 -19.62
CA TRP A 250 -14.55 6.05 -18.18
C TRP A 250 -14.65 7.46 -17.58
N VAL A 251 -14.05 8.49 -18.21
CA VAL A 251 -13.99 9.87 -17.67
C VAL A 251 -15.39 10.45 -17.44
N PRO A 252 -16.33 10.41 -18.41
CA PRO A 252 -17.70 10.89 -18.20
C PRO A 252 -18.43 10.16 -17.08
N SER A 253 -18.26 8.83 -17.01
CA SER A 253 -18.87 8.00 -15.96
C SER A 253 -18.34 8.34 -14.56
N LEU A 254 -17.03 8.58 -14.45
CA LEU A 254 -16.41 9.01 -13.18
C LEU A 254 -16.83 10.40 -12.76
N LYS A 255 -16.99 11.33 -13.72
CA LYS A 255 -17.42 12.69 -13.43
C LYS A 255 -18.75 12.69 -12.67
N HIS A 256 -19.71 11.87 -13.08
CA HIS A 256 -20.99 11.74 -12.38
C HIS A 256 -20.86 11.19 -10.95
N VAL A 257 -19.94 10.24 -10.74
CA VAL A 257 -19.66 9.71 -9.38
C VAL A 257 -19.05 10.81 -8.51
N PHE A 258 -18.11 11.57 -9.06
CA PHE A 258 -17.42 12.64 -8.33
C PHE A 258 -18.37 13.80 -8.01
N GLU A 259 -19.24 14.19 -8.95
CA GLU A 259 -20.32 15.16 -8.73
C GLU A 259 -21.24 14.71 -7.59
N TYR A 260 -21.65 13.42 -7.58
CA TYR A 260 -22.47 12.86 -6.51
C TYR A 260 -21.80 12.95 -5.12
N PHE A 261 -20.51 12.65 -5.01
CA PHE A 261 -19.80 12.76 -3.73
C PHE A 261 -19.46 14.21 -3.34
N GLN A 262 -19.30 15.11 -4.33
CA GLN A 262 -19.12 16.53 -4.10
C GLN A 262 -20.36 17.15 -3.45
N ASP A 263 -21.55 16.89 -4.00
CA ASP A 263 -22.82 17.42 -3.48
C ASP A 263 -23.13 16.94 -2.06
N ARG A 264 -22.66 15.73 -1.72
CA ARG A 264 -22.85 15.13 -0.39
C ARG A 264 -21.78 15.54 0.63
N THR A 265 -20.68 16.12 0.19
CA THR A 265 -19.54 16.44 1.04
C THR A 265 -19.23 17.94 0.95
N PRO A 266 -19.79 18.76 1.85
CA PRO A 266 -19.56 20.20 1.85
C PRO A 266 -18.07 20.53 1.87
N ARG A 267 -17.67 21.55 1.08
CA ARG A 267 -16.27 22.00 0.92
C ARG A 267 -15.31 21.01 0.26
N SER A 268 -15.83 19.88 -0.23
CA SER A 268 -15.08 19.08 -1.20
C SER A 268 -15.24 19.68 -2.60
N HIS A 269 -14.26 19.43 -3.46
CA HIS A 269 -14.33 19.77 -4.87
C HIS A 269 -13.63 18.68 -5.68
N PHE A 270 -14.03 18.49 -6.93
CA PHE A 270 -13.20 17.75 -7.87
C PHE A 270 -12.57 18.65 -8.93
N GLU A 271 -11.36 18.29 -9.35
CA GLU A 271 -10.62 18.90 -10.44
C GLU A 271 -10.59 17.90 -11.61
N PRO A 272 -11.36 18.13 -12.69
CA PRO A 272 -11.22 17.36 -13.91
C PRO A 272 -9.95 17.79 -14.65
N ARG A 273 -9.06 16.84 -14.94
CA ARG A 273 -7.88 17.04 -15.81
C ARG A 273 -8.12 16.35 -17.16
N GLU A 274 -7.13 16.39 -18.05
CA GLU A 274 -7.30 15.80 -19.38
C GLU A 274 -7.29 14.27 -19.35
N THR A 275 -6.47 13.67 -18.47
CA THR A 275 -6.32 12.21 -18.36
C THR A 275 -6.48 11.67 -16.94
N SER A 276 -6.64 12.53 -15.94
CA SER A 276 -6.95 12.15 -14.56
C SER A 276 -8.07 12.99 -13.94
N LEU A 277 -8.70 12.45 -12.90
CA LEU A 277 -9.72 13.14 -12.11
C LEU A 277 -9.32 13.09 -10.64
N VAL A 278 -9.29 14.24 -9.98
CA VAL A 278 -8.91 14.34 -8.56
C VAL A 278 -10.07 14.89 -7.76
N TRP A 279 -10.46 14.20 -6.69
CA TRP A 279 -11.41 14.68 -5.70
C TRP A 279 -10.66 15.07 -4.43
N ASN A 280 -10.77 16.33 -4.05
CA ASN A 280 -10.11 16.90 -2.89
C ASN A 280 -11.14 17.19 -1.79
N TYR A 281 -10.84 16.68 -0.60
CA TYR A 281 -11.66 16.91 0.60
C TYR A 281 -10.84 17.56 1.72
N LYS A 282 -9.76 18.28 1.37
CA LYS A 282 -8.85 18.96 2.33
C LYS A 282 -9.59 19.88 3.32
N TYR A 283 -10.61 20.59 2.84
CA TYR A 283 -11.40 21.58 3.61
C TYR A 283 -12.73 21.04 4.14
N ALA A 284 -13.08 19.80 3.80
CA ALA A 284 -14.19 19.11 4.43
C ALA A 284 -13.78 18.69 5.86
N ASP A 285 -14.77 18.31 6.66
CA ASP A 285 -14.49 17.67 7.94
C ASP A 285 -13.63 16.40 7.71
N PHE A 286 -12.59 16.22 8.52
CA PHE A 286 -11.59 15.17 8.29
C PHE A 286 -12.18 13.76 8.44
N GLU A 287 -13.00 13.53 9.48
CA GLU A 287 -13.58 12.22 9.73
C GLU A 287 -14.68 11.92 8.70
N PHE A 288 -15.54 12.89 8.43
CA PHE A 288 -16.60 12.76 7.44
C PHE A 288 -16.05 12.59 6.03
N GLY A 289 -15.08 13.41 5.62
CA GLY A 289 -14.42 13.32 4.32
C GLY A 289 -13.72 11.97 4.12
N ARG A 290 -13.10 11.41 5.17
CA ARG A 290 -12.49 10.08 5.13
C ARG A 290 -13.53 8.97 4.96
N LEU A 291 -14.68 9.06 5.61
CA LEU A 291 -15.79 8.10 5.43
C LEU A 291 -16.31 8.17 3.98
N GLN A 292 -16.56 9.38 3.48
CA GLN A 292 -17.02 9.61 2.11
C GLN A 292 -16.00 9.12 1.07
N ALA A 293 -14.71 9.32 1.30
CA ALA A 293 -13.64 8.76 0.46
C ALA A 293 -13.72 7.23 0.40
N ARG A 294 -13.91 6.56 1.55
CA ARG A 294 -14.01 5.10 1.61
C ARG A 294 -15.22 4.58 0.84
N ASP A 295 -16.36 5.21 1.03
CA ASP A 295 -17.60 4.84 0.33
C ASP A 295 -17.48 5.10 -1.18
N MET A 296 -16.80 6.18 -1.57
CA MET A 296 -16.47 6.46 -2.97
C MET A 296 -15.55 5.39 -3.56
N LEU A 297 -14.48 5.00 -2.87
CA LEU A 297 -13.59 3.93 -3.33
C LEU A 297 -14.35 2.62 -3.56
N GLN A 298 -15.26 2.25 -2.64
CA GLN A 298 -16.11 1.07 -2.81
C GLN A 298 -17.04 1.20 -4.03
N HIS A 299 -17.64 2.38 -4.24
CA HIS A 299 -18.52 2.63 -5.39
C HIS A 299 -17.75 2.60 -6.71
N LEU A 300 -16.53 3.15 -6.73
CA LEU A 300 -15.62 3.07 -7.87
C LEU A 300 -15.28 1.60 -8.16
N SER A 301 -14.78 0.85 -7.18
CA SER A 301 -14.38 -0.54 -7.36
C SER A 301 -15.53 -1.47 -7.83
N THR A 302 -16.76 -1.19 -7.44
CA THR A 302 -17.94 -2.00 -7.80
C THR A 302 -18.66 -1.54 -9.07
N GLY A 303 -18.42 -0.29 -9.51
CA GLY A 303 -19.18 0.36 -10.57
C GLY A 303 -18.37 0.51 -11.88
N PRO A 304 -18.28 1.74 -12.41
CA PRO A 304 -17.91 2.01 -13.82
C PRO A 304 -16.46 1.70 -14.16
N ILE A 305 -15.58 1.54 -13.17
CA ILE A 305 -14.16 1.30 -13.40
C ILE A 305 -13.72 -0.15 -13.23
N SER A 306 -14.64 -1.04 -12.83
CA SER A 306 -14.32 -2.47 -12.59
C SER A 306 -13.73 -3.18 -13.82
N ASN A 307 -14.13 -2.74 -15.02
CA ASN A 307 -13.64 -3.28 -16.31
C ASN A 307 -12.74 -2.30 -17.07
N ALA A 308 -12.46 -1.11 -16.52
CA ALA A 308 -11.65 -0.09 -17.17
C ALA A 308 -10.18 -0.22 -16.76
N SER A 309 -9.26 0.12 -17.66
CA SER A 309 -7.81 0.14 -17.38
C SER A 309 -7.41 1.40 -16.61
N VAL A 310 -7.96 1.57 -15.41
CA VAL A 310 -7.70 2.72 -14.53
C VAL A 310 -7.12 2.30 -13.19
N GLU A 311 -6.31 3.18 -12.63
CA GLU A 311 -5.75 3.06 -11.30
C GLU A 311 -6.34 4.15 -10.41
N VAL A 312 -6.78 3.76 -9.21
CA VAL A 312 -7.23 4.68 -8.18
C VAL A 312 -6.13 4.86 -7.15
N VAL A 313 -5.70 6.11 -6.97
CA VAL A 313 -4.65 6.51 -6.01
C VAL A 313 -5.30 7.25 -4.86
N GLN A 314 -5.23 6.65 -3.66
CA GLN A 314 -5.75 7.27 -2.44
C GLN A 314 -4.66 8.14 -1.79
N GLY A 315 -4.92 9.46 -1.73
CA GLY A 315 -4.12 10.41 -0.96
C GLY A 315 -4.59 10.54 0.49
N SER A 316 -3.89 11.39 1.26
CA SER A 316 -4.24 11.64 2.67
C SER A 316 -5.55 12.42 2.84
N ARG A 317 -5.83 13.35 1.92
CA ARG A 317 -7.07 14.16 1.85
C ARG A 317 -7.60 14.34 0.43
N SER A 318 -7.26 13.39 -0.45
CA SER A 318 -7.66 13.39 -1.85
C SER A 318 -7.81 11.96 -2.36
N VAL A 319 -8.56 11.80 -3.44
CA VAL A 319 -8.62 10.56 -4.21
C VAL A 319 -8.45 10.93 -5.67
N GLU A 320 -7.49 10.30 -6.34
CA GLU A 320 -7.20 10.51 -7.74
C GLU A 320 -7.49 9.23 -8.53
N VAL A 321 -8.07 9.37 -9.71
CA VAL A 321 -8.22 8.29 -10.68
C VAL A 321 -7.49 8.66 -11.95
N ARG A 322 -6.61 7.77 -12.40
CA ARG A 322 -5.77 7.95 -13.58
C ARG A 322 -5.72 6.67 -14.40
N ALA A 323 -5.19 6.77 -15.62
CA ALA A 323 -4.95 5.60 -16.46
C ALA A 323 -3.86 4.67 -15.89
N VAL A 324 -4.00 3.36 -16.09
CA VAL A 324 -2.96 2.39 -15.72
C VAL A 324 -1.69 2.63 -16.53
N GLY A 325 -0.54 2.58 -15.86
CA GLY A 325 0.79 2.74 -16.47
C GLY A 325 1.28 4.19 -16.58
N VAL A 326 0.50 5.15 -16.09
CA VAL A 326 0.91 6.57 -16.00
C VAL A 326 1.41 6.83 -14.57
N THR A 327 2.72 6.63 -14.37
CA THR A 327 3.38 6.89 -13.09
C THR A 327 4.54 7.85 -13.27
N LYS A 328 4.89 8.56 -12.19
CA LYS A 328 6.03 9.47 -12.20
C LYS A 328 7.35 8.74 -12.48
N GLY A 329 7.51 7.48 -12.04
CA GLY A 329 8.68 6.66 -12.38
C GLY A 329 8.75 6.35 -13.88
N SER A 330 7.61 5.99 -14.50
CA SER A 330 7.54 5.78 -15.96
C SER A 330 7.84 7.06 -16.75
N ALA A 331 7.49 8.21 -16.20
CA ALA A 331 7.83 9.52 -16.77
C ALA A 331 9.34 9.74 -16.83
N ILE A 332 10.05 9.41 -15.74
CA ILE A 332 11.50 9.56 -15.64
C ILE A 332 12.20 8.66 -16.66
N ASP A 333 11.80 7.40 -16.78
CA ASP A 333 12.39 6.47 -17.76
C ASP A 333 12.29 7.02 -19.20
N ARG A 334 11.15 7.60 -19.55
CA ARG A 334 10.94 8.26 -20.85
C ARG A 334 11.81 9.51 -21.02
N ILE A 335 11.89 10.36 -20.00
CA ILE A 335 12.73 11.57 -20.04
C ILE A 335 14.21 11.19 -20.19
N LEU A 336 14.70 10.19 -19.45
CA LEU A 336 16.06 9.68 -19.60
C LEU A 336 16.29 9.13 -21.00
N GLY A 337 15.32 8.39 -21.55
CA GLY A 337 15.33 7.98 -22.95
C GLY A 337 15.52 9.16 -23.90
N GLU A 338 14.71 10.20 -23.81
CA GLU A 338 14.80 11.39 -24.68
C GLU A 338 16.10 12.19 -24.50
N ILE A 339 16.63 12.28 -23.28
CA ILE A 339 17.91 12.96 -23.00
C ILE A 339 19.05 12.28 -23.76
N VAL A 340 19.05 10.94 -23.82
CA VAL A 340 20.06 10.15 -24.53
C VAL A 340 20.00 10.35 -26.04
N HIS A 341 18.78 10.52 -26.59
CA HIS A 341 18.60 10.71 -28.03
C HIS A 341 18.87 12.15 -28.48
N SER A 342 18.59 13.14 -27.62
CA SER A 342 18.71 14.57 -27.93
C SER A 342 20.11 15.15 -27.71
N LYS A 343 20.86 14.64 -26.73
CA LYS A 343 22.26 14.98 -26.48
C LYS A 343 23.10 13.71 -26.55
N PRO A 344 24.10 13.59 -27.44
CA PRO A 344 25.13 12.58 -27.26
C PRO A 344 25.86 12.93 -25.96
N LEU A 345 25.50 12.24 -24.86
CA LEU A 345 26.09 12.47 -23.56
C LEU A 345 27.60 12.27 -23.67
N THR A 346 28.38 13.34 -23.49
CA THR A 346 29.84 13.27 -23.41
C THR A 346 30.30 12.63 -22.10
N SER A 347 29.45 12.60 -21.08
CA SER A 347 29.69 11.95 -19.79
C SER A 347 28.37 11.39 -19.20
N PRO A 348 28.39 10.19 -18.58
CA PRO A 348 27.22 9.62 -17.88
C PRO A 348 26.76 10.53 -16.73
N ILE A 349 25.55 10.30 -16.22
CA ILE A 349 25.04 11.03 -15.03
C ILE A 349 25.70 10.44 -13.78
N ASP A 350 26.36 11.30 -13.01
CA ASP A 350 27.18 10.90 -11.85
C ASP A 350 26.51 11.25 -10.50
N TYR A 351 25.50 12.11 -10.53
CA TYR A 351 24.75 12.58 -9.36
C TYR A 351 23.25 12.65 -9.67
N VAL A 352 22.43 12.07 -8.77
CA VAL A 352 20.98 12.13 -8.87
C VAL A 352 20.40 12.54 -7.51
N LEU A 353 19.64 13.63 -7.52
CA LEU A 353 18.90 14.10 -6.35
C LEU A 353 17.42 14.14 -6.68
N CYS A 354 16.61 13.42 -5.91
CA CYS A 354 15.17 13.36 -6.05
C CYS A 354 14.51 13.88 -4.78
N ILE A 355 13.76 14.99 -4.88
CA ILE A 355 13.04 15.62 -3.78
C ILE A 355 11.57 15.73 -4.16
N GLY A 356 10.66 15.20 -3.34
CA GLY A 356 9.23 15.34 -3.63
C GLY A 356 8.28 14.96 -2.51
N HIS A 357 7.03 15.37 -2.68
CA HIS A 357 5.88 14.82 -1.98
C HIS A 357 5.11 13.91 -2.94
N PHE A 358 5.55 12.66 -3.04
CA PHE A 358 4.90 11.65 -3.88
C PHE A 358 3.91 10.82 -3.07
N LEU A 359 2.81 10.44 -3.72
CA LEU A 359 1.84 9.48 -3.17
C LEU A 359 2.45 8.08 -3.23
N GLU A 360 1.90 7.14 -2.45
CA GLU A 360 2.44 5.78 -2.31
C GLU A 360 2.64 5.05 -3.66
N LYS A 361 1.78 5.32 -4.64
CA LYS A 361 1.86 4.77 -6.00
C LYS A 361 2.86 5.46 -6.92
N ASP A 362 3.36 6.64 -6.53
CA ASP A 362 4.36 7.44 -7.25
C ASP A 362 5.72 7.43 -6.54
N GLU A 363 5.86 6.62 -5.50
CA GLU A 363 7.12 6.38 -4.81
C GLU A 363 8.05 5.44 -5.59
N ASP A 364 7.58 4.89 -6.72
CA ASP A 364 8.38 4.15 -7.70
C ASP A 364 9.62 4.96 -8.15
N VAL A 365 9.47 6.28 -8.23
CA VAL A 365 10.55 7.25 -8.48
C VAL A 365 11.71 7.11 -7.50
N TYR A 366 11.44 6.88 -6.21
CA TYR A 366 12.50 6.80 -5.21
C TYR A 366 13.30 5.51 -5.30
N THR A 367 12.65 4.42 -5.69
CA THR A 367 13.29 3.12 -5.90
C THR A 367 13.93 2.98 -7.27
N PHE A 368 13.56 3.82 -8.25
CA PHE A 368 13.99 3.71 -9.64
C PHE A 368 15.52 3.70 -9.81
N PHE A 369 16.23 4.56 -9.08
CA PHE A 369 17.69 4.65 -9.13
C PHE A 369 18.40 3.87 -8.02
N GLU A 370 17.65 3.12 -7.20
CA GLU A 370 18.29 2.22 -6.24
C GLU A 370 18.76 0.95 -6.97
N PRO A 371 20.05 0.57 -6.85
CA PRO A 371 20.48 -0.75 -7.28
C PRO A 371 19.65 -1.80 -6.53
N GLU A 372 19.09 -2.78 -7.26
CA GLU A 372 18.32 -3.89 -6.66
C GLU A 372 19.09 -4.41 -5.43
N LEU A 373 18.44 -4.31 -4.26
CA LEU A 373 18.92 -5.03 -3.09
C LEU A 373 18.98 -6.52 -3.49
N PRO A 374 20.08 -7.24 -3.21
CA PRO A 374 20.01 -8.70 -3.20
C PRO A 374 18.84 -9.04 -2.30
N SER A 375 17.82 -9.69 -2.87
CA SER A 375 16.69 -10.17 -2.09
C SER A 375 17.27 -11.04 -0.97
N ASP A 376 17.25 -10.55 0.26
CA ASP A 376 17.34 -11.42 1.41
C ASP A 376 16.09 -12.30 1.32
N ASN A 377 16.26 -13.47 0.69
CA ASN A 377 15.42 -14.61 0.91
C ASN A 377 15.53 -14.95 2.40
N VAL A 378 14.84 -14.19 3.25
CA VAL A 378 14.51 -14.61 4.60
C VAL A 378 13.45 -15.69 4.43
N SER A 379 13.92 -16.87 4.03
CA SER A 379 13.22 -18.11 4.32
C SER A 379 13.01 -18.11 5.84
N TYR A 380 11.79 -17.89 6.29
CA TYR A 380 11.38 -18.23 7.65
C TYR A 380 11.50 -19.76 7.80
N GLN A 381 12.71 -20.25 8.05
CA GLN A 381 12.89 -21.56 8.64
C GLN A 381 12.42 -21.46 10.08
N ARG A 382 11.23 -22.01 10.31
CA ARG A 382 10.59 -22.16 11.62
C ARG A 382 11.46 -23.06 12.50
N THR A 383 12.44 -22.49 13.19
CA THR A 383 13.24 -23.21 14.19
C THR A 383 12.36 -23.46 15.42
N LYS A 384 11.94 -24.71 15.61
CA LYS A 384 11.36 -25.17 16.87
C LYS A 384 12.45 -25.16 17.94
N ALA A 385 12.48 -24.13 18.78
CA ALA A 385 13.21 -24.15 20.04
C ALA A 385 12.28 -24.75 21.11
N VAL A 386 12.60 -25.97 21.55
CA VAL A 386 12.06 -26.58 22.76
C VAL A 386 13.02 -26.18 23.88
N ASP A 387 12.61 -25.28 24.78
CA ASP A 387 13.36 -24.99 26.00
C ASP A 387 12.63 -25.57 27.21
N THR A 388 13.14 -26.71 27.67
CA THR A 388 12.86 -27.30 28.96
C THR A 388 13.74 -26.66 30.02
N MET A 389 13.18 -25.80 30.88
CA MET A 389 13.78 -25.50 32.18
C MET A 389 13.31 -26.53 33.22
N LYS A 390 14.24 -27.33 33.76
CA LYS A 390 14.05 -28.09 35.00
C LYS A 390 15.20 -27.85 35.98
N LEU A 391 14.81 -27.51 37.21
CA LEU A 391 15.65 -27.37 38.41
C LEU A 391 16.19 -28.74 38.92
N PRO A 392 17.28 -28.76 39.71
CA PRO A 392 18.05 -29.96 40.00
C PRO A 392 17.58 -30.72 41.25
N GLY A 393 17.63 -32.06 41.22
CA GLY A 393 17.43 -32.90 42.40
C GLY A 393 17.48 -34.40 42.12
N GLU A 394 18.55 -35.03 42.61
CA GLU A 394 18.72 -36.46 42.97
C GLU A 394 18.98 -37.57 41.92
N ARG A 395 20.24 -38.07 42.01
CA ARG A 395 20.71 -39.49 42.07
C ARG A 395 20.44 -40.47 40.90
N ARG A 396 21.51 -40.66 40.11
CA ARG A 396 22.10 -41.87 39.47
C ARG A 396 21.63 -43.27 39.97
N PRO A 397 21.95 -44.42 39.29
CA PRO A 397 22.30 -44.72 37.87
C PRO A 397 21.72 -46.12 37.41
N PRO A 398 22.34 -46.98 36.55
CA PRO A 398 22.86 -46.84 35.17
C PRO A 398 22.39 -47.97 34.17
N LEU A 399 22.92 -47.90 32.94
CA LEU A 399 23.44 -49.01 32.10
C LEU A 399 22.72 -49.40 30.78
N LYS A 400 23.49 -49.17 29.71
CA LYS A 400 24.02 -50.15 28.73
C LYS A 400 23.36 -50.28 27.34
N LEU A 401 24.22 -49.94 26.38
CA LEU A 401 24.63 -50.70 25.18
C LEU A 401 23.71 -50.68 23.94
N SER A 402 24.21 -49.95 22.95
CA SER A 402 24.10 -50.20 21.50
C SER A 402 24.57 -51.62 21.12
N PRO A 403 24.20 -52.20 19.95
CA PRO A 403 24.89 -51.81 18.70
C PRO A 403 24.13 -51.99 17.35
N SER A 404 24.68 -51.29 16.34
CA SER A 404 25.01 -51.72 14.96
C SER A 404 23.96 -52.23 13.96
N ARG A 405 23.88 -51.48 12.84
CA ARG A 405 24.07 -51.84 11.41
C ARG A 405 23.73 -53.27 10.92
N GLY A 406 23.00 -53.30 9.80
CA GLY A 406 23.07 -54.36 8.77
C GLY A 406 22.04 -54.15 7.66
N GLY A 407 22.46 -53.99 6.40
CA GLY A 407 21.58 -53.84 5.23
C GLY A 407 21.18 -55.16 4.58
N SER A 408 20.28 -55.11 3.58
CA SER A 408 20.19 -56.04 2.43
C SER A 408 19.09 -55.66 1.44
N LYS A 409 19.32 -56.00 0.17
CA LYS A 409 18.50 -55.85 -1.06
C LYS A 409 17.34 -56.87 -1.13
N ALA A 410 16.29 -56.58 -1.90
CA ALA A 410 15.87 -57.31 -3.13
C ALA A 410 14.36 -57.19 -3.52
N SER A 411 14.15 -56.82 -4.79
CA SER A 411 13.09 -57.15 -5.78
C SER A 411 11.71 -57.74 -5.42
N SER A 412 10.64 -57.29 -6.09
CA SER A 412 10.01 -58.01 -7.24
C SER A 412 8.68 -57.38 -7.77
N HIS A 413 8.55 -57.34 -9.11
CA HIS A 413 7.37 -57.51 -10.00
C HIS A 413 6.19 -56.49 -9.91
N GLY A 414 5.51 -56.02 -10.97
CA GLY A 414 5.51 -56.27 -12.43
C GLY A 414 4.07 -56.11 -13.02
N LYS A 415 3.97 -55.63 -14.29
CA LYS A 415 2.79 -55.49 -15.22
C LYS A 415 2.14 -54.09 -15.30
N GLY A 416 1.89 -53.47 -16.46
CA GLY A 416 2.14 -53.81 -17.88
C GLY A 416 1.60 -52.74 -18.86
N HIS A 417 2.28 -52.59 -20.02
CA HIS A 417 1.85 -52.32 -21.42
C HIS A 417 0.61 -51.41 -21.74
N GLN A 418 0.54 -50.57 -22.80
CA GLN A 418 1.18 -50.57 -24.13
C GLN A 418 0.82 -49.29 -24.95
N ARG A 419 1.78 -48.79 -25.78
CA ARG A 419 1.71 -48.32 -27.21
C ARG A 419 0.65 -47.26 -27.65
N SER A 420 0.84 -46.39 -28.67
CA SER A 420 1.91 -46.02 -29.62
C SER A 420 1.39 -44.85 -30.51
N SER A 421 2.29 -44.04 -31.07
CA SER A 421 2.08 -42.93 -32.03
C SER A 421 1.42 -43.32 -33.37
N PRO A 422 1.08 -42.36 -34.27
CA PRO A 422 1.97 -42.13 -35.43
C PRO A 422 2.03 -40.70 -36.06
N ASN A 423 3.18 -40.42 -36.66
CA ASN A 423 3.56 -39.67 -37.88
C ASN A 423 2.89 -38.35 -38.36
N HIS A 424 3.76 -37.32 -38.44
CA HIS A 424 4.16 -36.48 -39.60
C HIS A 424 3.21 -36.27 -40.80
N GLU A 425 2.91 -35.00 -41.09
CA GLU A 425 2.95 -34.43 -42.45
C GLU A 425 3.40 -32.95 -42.41
N LYS A 426 4.34 -32.59 -43.30
CA LYS A 426 4.90 -31.26 -43.51
C LYS A 426 3.96 -30.40 -44.36
N ARG A 427 3.73 -29.14 -43.99
CA ARG A 427 3.49 -28.05 -44.95
C ARG A 427 4.07 -26.74 -44.43
N GLN A 428 4.88 -26.11 -45.28
CA GLN A 428 5.54 -24.83 -45.08
C GLN A 428 4.52 -23.71 -44.89
N GLY A 429 4.79 -22.82 -43.94
CA GLY A 429 4.08 -21.56 -43.73
C GLY A 429 5.00 -20.61 -42.99
N ASN A 430 5.40 -19.54 -43.67
CA ASN A 430 6.12 -18.38 -43.15
C ASN A 430 5.62 -17.98 -41.76
N ASN A 431 6.52 -17.88 -40.79
CA ASN A 431 6.21 -17.20 -39.53
C ASN A 431 7.28 -16.14 -39.24
N HIS A 432 6.83 -14.88 -39.32
CA HIS A 432 7.52 -13.72 -38.80
C HIS A 432 7.74 -13.88 -37.30
N ASN A 433 9.00 -14.12 -36.90
CA ASN A 433 9.44 -13.87 -35.54
C ASN A 433 9.69 -12.37 -35.40
N GLY A 434 8.78 -11.66 -34.77
CA GLY A 434 8.95 -10.25 -34.45
C GLY A 434 8.00 -9.80 -33.36
N SER A 435 8.41 -9.97 -32.09
CA SER A 435 7.99 -9.14 -30.95
C SER A 435 8.52 -9.63 -29.59
N ALA A 436 9.80 -10.03 -29.51
CA ALA A 436 10.46 -10.32 -28.22
C ALA A 436 11.78 -9.56 -28.01
N GLN A 437 12.24 -8.78 -29.01
CA GLN A 437 13.49 -8.02 -28.92
C GLN A 437 13.31 -6.57 -28.46
N GLN A 438 12.08 -6.04 -28.38
CA GLN A 438 11.87 -4.61 -28.11
C GLN A 438 11.73 -4.27 -26.62
N ARG A 439 11.50 -5.26 -25.74
CA ARG A 439 11.46 -5.06 -24.28
C ARG A 439 12.84 -5.17 -23.61
N GLN A 440 13.72 -6.03 -24.12
CA GLN A 440 15.07 -6.19 -23.56
C GLN A 440 16.06 -5.11 -24.02
N SER A 441 15.78 -4.40 -25.12
CA SER A 441 16.66 -3.34 -25.62
C SER A 441 16.51 -2.04 -24.83
N LEU A 442 15.30 -1.67 -24.41
CA LEU A 442 15.06 -0.41 -23.68
C LEU A 442 15.61 -0.45 -22.25
N GLU A 443 15.34 -1.51 -21.48
CA GLU A 443 15.89 -1.65 -20.11
C GLU A 443 17.42 -1.61 -20.10
N LYS A 444 18.11 -2.23 -21.08
CA LYS A 444 19.58 -2.17 -21.17
C LYS A 444 20.10 -0.78 -21.57
N THR A 445 19.28 0.05 -22.20
CA THR A 445 19.69 1.39 -22.64
C THR A 445 19.67 2.36 -21.46
N SER A 446 18.69 2.27 -20.55
CA SER A 446 18.55 3.15 -19.38
C SER A 446 19.75 3.06 -18.42
N TRP A 447 20.34 1.87 -18.24
CA TRP A 447 21.50 1.66 -17.36
C TRP A 447 22.85 2.02 -18.00
N SER A 448 22.92 2.20 -19.32
CA SER A 448 24.17 2.57 -20.02
C SER A 448 24.55 4.06 -19.86
N VAL A 449 23.68 4.83 -19.21
CA VAL A 449 23.69 6.30 -19.13
C VAL A 449 24.05 6.78 -17.72
N LEU A 450 23.98 5.89 -16.73
CA LEU A 450 24.18 6.17 -15.32
C LEU A 450 25.47 5.50 -14.85
N ASP A 451 26.46 6.28 -14.43
CA ASP A 451 27.62 5.79 -13.65
C ASP A 451 27.42 6.17 -12.18
N LEU A 452 26.23 5.85 -11.67
CA LEU A 452 25.77 6.32 -10.38
C LEU A 452 26.34 5.43 -9.27
N LYS A 453 27.30 5.97 -8.52
CA LYS A 453 27.72 5.37 -7.26
C LYS A 453 26.57 5.46 -6.26
N LYS A 454 26.37 4.41 -5.45
CA LYS A 454 25.31 4.35 -4.42
C LYS A 454 25.26 5.58 -3.51
N GLU A 455 26.42 6.19 -3.26
CA GLU A 455 26.61 7.35 -2.39
C GLU A 455 26.19 8.69 -3.02
N ASN A 456 26.04 8.73 -4.36
CA ASN A 456 25.67 9.92 -5.12
C ASN A 456 24.18 9.97 -5.47
N TYR A 457 23.40 9.01 -4.95
CA TYR A 457 21.94 9.00 -5.07
C TYR A 457 21.27 9.45 -3.77
N PHE A 458 20.58 10.59 -3.85
CA PHE A 458 19.85 11.17 -2.73
C PHE A 458 18.35 11.19 -3.04
N SER A 459 17.56 10.36 -2.34
CA SER A 459 16.10 10.40 -2.37
C SER A 459 15.55 11.01 -1.08
N CYS A 460 14.75 12.07 -1.21
CA CYS A 460 14.21 12.85 -0.10
C CYS A 460 12.71 13.00 -0.21
N ALA A 461 11.98 12.54 0.81
CA ALA A 461 10.54 12.81 0.91
C ALA A 461 10.28 14.08 1.73
N VAL A 462 9.30 14.86 1.30
CA VAL A 462 8.87 16.09 1.98
C VAL A 462 7.59 15.84 2.77
N GLY A 463 7.62 16.08 4.09
CA GLY A 463 6.43 16.12 4.94
C GLY A 463 5.66 14.79 5.10
N ARG A 464 6.23 13.64 4.71
CA ARG A 464 5.64 12.30 4.95
C ARG A 464 6.58 11.44 5.77
N THR A 465 6.04 10.84 6.84
CA THR A 465 6.78 9.91 7.71
C THR A 465 6.81 8.48 7.19
N ARG A 466 5.92 8.13 6.25
CA ARG A 466 5.89 6.83 5.56
C ARG A 466 6.32 7.04 4.12
N THR A 467 7.51 6.56 3.78
CA THR A 467 8.12 6.72 2.45
C THR A 467 9.23 5.69 2.22
N SER A 468 9.37 5.28 0.96
CA SER A 468 10.50 4.53 0.43
C SER A 468 11.79 5.36 0.27
N ALA A 469 11.72 6.69 0.33
CA ALA A 469 12.89 7.58 0.23
C ALA A 469 13.93 7.34 1.35
N ARG A 470 15.21 7.58 1.05
CA ARG A 470 16.34 7.39 1.99
C ARG A 470 16.36 8.45 3.09
N TYR A 471 16.02 9.68 2.75
CA TYR A 471 16.07 10.85 3.63
C TYR A 471 14.71 11.56 3.70
N MET A 472 14.56 12.42 4.71
CA MET A 472 13.39 13.29 4.83
C MET A 472 13.78 14.76 4.95
N LEU A 473 12.92 15.62 4.41
CA LEU A 473 12.87 17.06 4.64
C LEU A 473 11.54 17.42 5.31
N GLY A 474 11.59 18.31 6.30
CA GLY A 474 10.45 18.59 7.18
C GLY A 474 9.32 19.34 6.48
N SER A 475 9.67 20.32 5.65
CA SER A 475 8.73 21.26 5.04
C SER A 475 9.17 21.71 3.65
N SER A 476 8.28 22.38 2.91
CA SER A 476 8.62 23.05 1.66
C SER A 476 9.71 24.12 1.87
N ASP A 477 9.72 24.80 3.02
CA ASP A 477 10.67 25.87 3.31
C ASP A 477 12.10 25.31 3.47
N ASP A 478 12.23 24.10 4.02
CA ASP A 478 13.51 23.40 4.10
C ASP A 478 14.05 23.09 2.69
N VAL A 479 13.17 22.70 1.76
CA VAL A 479 13.51 22.49 0.35
C VAL A 479 13.99 23.79 -0.30
N VAL A 480 13.31 24.91 -0.04
CA VAL A 480 13.72 26.23 -0.52
C VAL A 480 15.11 26.60 0.01
N SER A 481 15.33 26.42 1.31
CA SER A 481 16.62 26.71 1.94
C SER A 481 17.77 25.88 1.34
N PHE A 482 17.49 24.61 1.04
CA PHE A 482 18.43 23.69 0.43
C PHE A 482 18.76 24.07 -1.01
N LEU A 483 17.76 24.38 -1.84
CA LEU A 483 17.95 24.81 -3.22
C LEU A 483 18.70 26.16 -3.31
N LYS A 484 18.45 27.08 -2.37
CA LYS A 484 19.23 28.33 -2.26
C LYS A 484 20.71 28.04 -2.01
N ARG A 485 21.03 27.16 -1.05
CA ARG A 485 22.42 26.77 -0.78
C ARG A 485 23.11 26.13 -1.99
N LEU A 486 22.38 25.30 -2.75
CA LEU A 486 22.90 24.73 -4.01
C LEU A 486 23.16 25.81 -5.06
N ALA A 487 22.27 26.78 -5.23
CA ALA A 487 22.46 27.86 -6.19
C ALA A 487 23.61 28.81 -5.79
N GLU A 488 23.76 29.09 -4.49
CA GLU A 488 24.87 29.87 -3.94
C GLU A 488 26.22 29.18 -4.17
N SER A 489 26.29 27.86 -3.98
CA SER A 489 27.53 27.10 -4.20
C SER A 489 27.94 27.08 -5.67
N VAL A 490 27.00 26.92 -6.61
CA VAL A 490 27.26 27.02 -8.06
C VAL A 490 27.75 28.43 -8.44
N SER A 491 27.14 29.47 -7.88
CA SER A 491 27.55 30.86 -8.13
C SER A 491 28.97 31.11 -7.62
N SER A 492 29.32 30.59 -6.45
CA SER A 492 30.67 30.70 -5.89
C SER A 492 31.73 29.95 -6.71
N GLU A 493 31.39 28.78 -7.27
CA GLU A 493 32.28 28.02 -8.15
C GLU A 493 32.56 28.82 -9.44
N SER A 494 31.53 29.44 -10.03
CA SER A 494 31.68 30.26 -11.25
C SER A 494 32.56 31.51 -11.05
N LEU A 495 32.55 32.10 -9.84
CA LEU A 495 33.40 33.24 -9.47
C LEU A 495 34.85 32.85 -9.17
N THR A 496 35.12 31.57 -8.84
CA THR A 496 36.46 31.07 -8.52
C THR A 496 37.21 30.59 -9.77
N VAL A 497 36.50 30.41 -10.89
CA VAL A 497 37.04 29.94 -12.18
C VAL A 497 37.30 31.09 -13.18
N GLN A 498 36.87 32.33 -12.86
CA GLN A 498 37.30 33.57 -13.53
C GLN A 498 38.54 34.15 -12.86
#